data_AF-A0A147DTL6-F1
#
_entry.id   AF-A0A147DTL6-F1
#
_cell.length_a   1.000
_cell.length_b   1.000
_cell.length_c   1.000
_cell.angle_alpha   90.00
_cell.angle_beta   90.00
_cell.angle_gamma   90.00
#
_symmetry.space_group_name_H-M   'P 1'
#
loop_
_entity.id
_entity.type
_entity.pdbx_description
1 polymer ?
#
loop_
_entity_poly.entity_id
_entity_poly.type
_entity_poly.pdbx_seq_one_letter_code
_entity_poly.pdbx_strand_id
1 'polypeptide(L)'
;MRAVELCLTMRSSLREVTQAAVDGARRNGASWAAIGEILGSSRQAAQQMYGSAGVDAAPSAVDAAPAVRTLYPVTAFDEMGKLAKLGAEGWHAIRVGLQSHELVQDTRPWEHVRVLQGSRKSTRLPIEGWTEVPGGTFPWVYFTRPVPGPRDSTRR
;
A
#
# COMPACT_ATOMS: atom_id res chain seq x y z
N MET A 1 -9.32 22.69 -4.56
CA MET A 1 -8.35 22.77 -3.46
C MET A 1 -9.04 22.70 -2.09
N ARG A 2 -9.90 23.67 -1.70
CA ARG A 2 -10.60 23.66 -0.40
C ARG A 2 -11.38 22.39 -0.04
N ALA A 3 -12.08 21.76 -0.99
CA ALA A 3 -12.81 20.52 -0.74
C ALA A 3 -11.87 19.35 -0.38
N VAL A 4 -10.68 19.29 -1.00
CA VAL A 4 -9.67 18.26 -0.71
C VAL A 4 -9.05 18.50 0.67
N GLU A 5 -8.73 19.75 1.01
CA GLU A 5 -8.26 20.12 2.35
C GLU A 5 -9.27 19.74 3.43
N LEU A 6 -10.55 20.02 3.20
CA LEU A 6 -11.62 19.65 4.13
C LEU A 6 -11.71 18.12 4.31
N CYS A 7 -11.62 17.35 3.23
CA CYS A 7 -11.61 15.88 3.32
C CYS A 7 -10.39 15.35 4.10
N LEU A 8 -9.21 15.96 3.93
CA LEU A 8 -8.00 15.55 4.65
C LEU A 8 -8.10 15.86 6.15
N THR A 9 -8.62 17.03 6.50
CA THR A 9 -8.90 17.43 7.89
C THR A 9 -9.94 16.50 8.52
N MET A 10 -11.02 16.19 7.80
CA MET A 10 -12.04 15.27 8.31
C MET A 10 -11.46 13.87 8.53
N ARG A 11 -10.60 13.39 7.62
CA ARG A 11 -9.93 12.10 7.77
C ARG A 11 -9.00 12.05 8.99
N SER A 12 -8.23 13.11 9.26
CA SER A 12 -7.37 13.15 10.45
C SER A 12 -8.20 13.18 11.74
N SER A 13 -9.26 14.00 11.81
CA SER A 13 -10.14 14.06 12.98
C SER A 13 -10.87 12.72 13.22
N LEU A 14 -11.36 12.07 12.17
CA LEU A 14 -11.96 10.73 12.29
C LEU A 14 -10.95 9.71 12.81
N ARG A 15 -9.70 9.79 12.34
CA ARG A 15 -8.63 8.90 12.82
C ARG A 15 -8.32 9.11 14.29
N GLU A 16 -8.24 10.35 14.75
CA GLU A 16 -8.02 10.69 16.16
C GLU A 16 -9.14 10.16 17.07
N VAL A 17 -10.40 10.37 16.68
CA VAL A 17 -11.56 9.86 17.42
C VAL A 17 -11.55 8.34 17.48
N THR A 18 -11.24 7.68 16.35
CA THR A 18 -11.19 6.21 16.30
C THR A 18 -10.04 5.66 17.14
N GLN A 19 -8.86 6.30 17.11
CA GLN A 19 -7.73 5.94 17.96
C GLN A 19 -8.08 6.05 19.45
N ALA A 20 -8.72 7.16 19.86
CA ALA A 20 -9.13 7.35 21.26
C ALA A 20 -10.13 6.29 21.74
N ALA A 21 -11.07 5.88 20.87
CA ALA A 21 -12.00 4.79 21.15
C ALA A 21 -11.29 3.43 21.29
N VAL A 22 -10.35 3.13 20.39
CA VAL A 22 -9.53 1.91 20.45
C VAL A 22 -8.66 1.89 21.70
N ASP A 23 -8.02 2.99 22.06
CA ASP A 23 -7.23 3.12 23.29
C ASP A 23 -8.10 2.91 24.54
N GLY A 24 -9.32 3.44 24.54
CA GLY A 24 -10.32 3.18 25.58
C GLY A 24 -10.67 1.70 25.70
N ALA A 25 -10.97 1.03 24.58
CA ALA A 25 -11.24 -0.40 24.55
C ALA A 25 -10.04 -1.23 25.05
N ARG A 26 -8.81 -0.86 24.65
CA ARG A 26 -7.57 -1.52 25.08
C ARG A 26 -7.33 -1.36 26.58
N ARG A 27 -7.57 -0.17 27.16
CA ARG A 27 -7.51 0.05 28.62
C ARG A 27 -8.54 -0.78 29.39
N ASN A 28 -9.69 -1.05 28.78
CA ASN A 28 -10.73 -1.92 29.34
C ASN A 28 -10.50 -3.42 29.09
N GLY A 29 -9.32 -3.82 28.58
CA GLY A 29 -8.95 -5.21 28.39
C GLY A 29 -9.42 -5.86 27.08
N ALA A 30 -10.00 -5.10 26.15
CA ALA A 30 -10.39 -5.65 24.85
C ALA A 30 -9.18 -6.17 24.07
N SER A 31 -9.28 -7.37 23.51
CA SER A 31 -8.22 -7.96 22.69
C SER A 31 -8.19 -7.34 21.29
N TRP A 32 -7.03 -7.38 20.63
CA TRP A 32 -6.90 -6.95 19.23
C TRP A 32 -7.80 -7.75 18.28
N ALA A 33 -8.13 -9.01 18.62
CA ALA A 33 -9.01 -9.84 17.80
C ALA A 33 -10.45 -9.32 17.86
N ALA A 34 -10.95 -8.99 19.06
CA ALA A 34 -12.28 -8.41 19.25
C ALA A 34 -12.40 -7.02 18.60
N ILE A 35 -11.34 -6.19 18.71
CA ILE A 35 -11.29 -4.88 18.04
C ILE A 35 -11.30 -5.05 16.52
N GLY A 36 -10.51 -5.99 15.99
CA GLY A 36 -10.50 -6.30 14.55
C GLY A 36 -11.87 -6.73 14.04
N GLU A 37 -12.53 -7.66 14.73
CA GLU A 37 -13.86 -8.16 14.40
C GLU A 37 -14.90 -7.02 14.31
N ILE A 38 -14.95 -6.14 15.31
CA ILE A 38 -15.86 -4.97 15.33
C ILE A 38 -15.54 -4.00 14.18
N LEU A 39 -14.26 -3.82 13.85
CA LEU A 39 -13.81 -2.96 12.76
C LEU A 39 -13.93 -3.62 11.37
N GLY A 40 -14.39 -4.87 11.28
CA GLY A 40 -14.44 -5.63 10.02
C GLY A 40 -13.05 -5.91 9.43
N SER A 41 -12.03 -6.06 10.27
CA SER A 41 -10.63 -6.24 9.89
C SER A 41 -9.98 -7.40 10.64
N SER A 42 -8.79 -7.84 10.21
CA SER A 42 -8.06 -8.88 10.94
C SER A 42 -7.46 -8.31 12.24
N ARG A 43 -7.19 -9.18 13.22
CA ARG A 43 -6.46 -8.83 14.46
C ARG A 43 -5.19 -8.03 14.17
N GLN A 44 -4.41 -8.49 13.20
CA GLN A 44 -3.14 -7.89 12.81
C GLN A 44 -3.35 -6.54 12.12
N ALA A 45 -4.37 -6.41 11.28
CA ALA A 45 -4.73 -5.13 10.65
C ALA A 45 -5.12 -4.10 11.73
N ALA A 46 -5.93 -4.48 12.72
CA ALA A 46 -6.26 -3.61 13.84
C ALA A 46 -5.02 -3.20 14.66
N GLN A 47 -4.12 -4.16 14.95
CA GLN A 47 -2.88 -3.89 15.67
C GLN A 47 -1.90 -3.01 14.88
N GLN A 48 -1.81 -3.17 13.56
CA GLN A 48 -0.97 -2.31 12.72
C GLN A 48 -1.53 -0.90 12.55
N MET A 49 -2.86 -0.77 12.48
CA MET A 49 -3.52 0.52 12.28
C MET A 49 -3.56 1.38 13.55
N TYR A 50 -3.74 0.74 14.72
CA TYR A 50 -4.04 1.41 15.99
C TYR A 50 -3.13 1.00 17.16
N GLY A 51 -2.22 0.04 16.95
CA GLY A 51 -1.25 -0.35 17.97
C GLY A 51 -0.18 0.71 18.13
N SER A 52 -0.08 1.29 19.32
CA SER A 52 1.01 2.19 19.70
C SER A 52 2.34 1.43 19.75
N ALA A 53 3.39 2.02 19.18
CA ALA A 53 4.78 1.58 19.37
C ALA A 53 5.18 1.86 20.83
N GLY A 54 4.74 1.02 21.75
CA GLY A 54 4.90 1.27 23.18
C GLY A 54 4.45 0.08 24.01
N VAL A 55 5.45 -0.72 24.37
CA VAL A 55 5.49 -1.70 25.47
C VAL A 55 4.76 -3.03 25.19
N ASP A 56 5.57 -4.09 25.21
CA ASP A 56 5.23 -5.52 25.19
C ASP A 56 4.71 -6.15 23.90
N ALA A 57 5.58 -6.16 22.89
CA ALA A 57 5.61 -7.26 21.94
C ALA A 57 7.05 -7.76 21.81
N ALA A 58 7.39 -8.79 22.57
CA ALA A 58 8.56 -9.61 22.29
C ALA A 58 8.51 -10.06 20.82
N PRO A 59 9.61 -9.99 20.06
CA PRO A 59 9.62 -10.36 18.66
C PRO A 59 9.53 -11.88 18.56
N SER A 60 8.31 -12.42 18.45
CA SER A 60 8.14 -13.75 17.89
C SER A 60 8.39 -13.65 16.40
N ALA A 61 9.48 -14.26 15.96
CA ALA A 61 9.80 -14.52 14.57
C ALA A 61 8.65 -15.33 13.94
N VAL A 62 7.69 -14.62 13.36
CA VAL A 62 6.63 -15.15 12.51
C VAL A 62 6.55 -14.17 11.36
N ASP A 63 6.78 -14.66 10.14
CA ASP A 63 6.76 -13.95 8.86
C ASP A 63 6.33 -12.49 8.97
N ALA A 64 7.33 -11.59 8.99
CA ALA A 64 7.08 -10.16 9.01
C ALA A 64 6.13 -9.84 7.84
N ALA A 65 4.88 -9.51 8.17
CA ALA A 65 3.90 -9.09 7.18
C ALA A 65 4.57 -8.01 6.31
N PRO A 66 4.49 -8.13 4.98
CA PRO A 66 5.31 -7.31 4.11
C PRO A 66 4.98 -5.84 4.37
N ALA A 67 6.02 -5.01 4.54
CA ALA A 67 5.84 -3.64 4.97
C ALA A 67 4.95 -2.89 3.97
N VAL A 68 3.94 -2.18 4.47
CA VAL A 68 3.00 -1.39 3.65
C VAL A 68 3.26 0.09 3.86
N ARG A 69 3.25 0.88 2.79
CA ARG A 69 3.34 2.35 2.87
C ARG A 69 2.41 3.03 1.88
N THR A 70 1.96 4.22 2.24
CA THR A 70 1.24 5.12 1.33
C THR A 70 2.20 6.17 0.76
N LEU A 71 2.33 6.22 -0.55
CA LEU A 71 3.01 7.29 -1.27
C LEU A 71 2.01 8.42 -1.54
N TYR A 72 2.16 9.54 -0.84
CA TYR A 72 1.31 10.74 -0.94
C TYR A 72 2.11 12.00 -0.57
N PRO A 73 1.84 13.16 -1.19
CA PRO A 73 1.02 13.35 -2.38
C PRO A 73 1.79 12.95 -3.65
N VAL A 74 1.04 12.47 -4.65
CA VAL A 74 1.54 12.32 -6.01
C VAL A 74 0.69 13.08 -7.01
N THR A 75 1.32 13.47 -8.11
CA THR A 75 0.66 14.08 -9.26
C THR A 75 0.86 13.22 -10.49
N ALA A 76 0.02 13.40 -11.50
CA ALA A 76 0.12 12.68 -12.76
C ALA A 76 1.49 12.87 -13.47
N PHE A 77 2.26 13.90 -13.11
CA PHE A 77 3.57 14.21 -13.67
C PHE A 77 4.73 13.58 -12.89
N ASP A 78 4.62 13.49 -11.55
CA ASP A 78 5.73 13.02 -10.70
C ASP A 78 5.59 11.55 -10.26
N GLU A 79 4.39 10.98 -10.35
CA GLU A 79 4.10 9.67 -9.76
C GLU A 79 4.97 8.56 -10.32
N MET A 80 5.22 8.54 -11.64
CA MET A 80 6.03 7.51 -12.28
C MET A 80 7.51 7.61 -11.88
N GLY A 81 8.03 8.82 -11.69
CA GLY A 81 9.39 9.03 -11.20
C GLY A 81 9.55 8.59 -9.75
N LYS A 82 8.56 8.85 -8.90
CA LYS A 82 8.55 8.39 -7.50
C LYS A 82 8.42 6.87 -7.41
N LEU A 83 7.54 6.28 -8.22
CA LEU A 83 7.37 4.83 -8.29
C LEU A 83 8.61 4.11 -8.81
N ALA A 84 9.31 4.66 -9.81
CA ALA A 84 10.56 4.08 -10.30
C ALA A 84 11.64 4.01 -9.21
N LYS A 85 11.78 5.06 -8.40
CA LYS A 85 12.74 5.08 -7.27
C LYS A 85 12.40 4.02 -6.23
N LEU A 86 11.14 3.97 -5.82
CA LEU A 86 10.66 3.02 -4.82
C LEU A 86 10.66 1.57 -5.35
N GLY A 87 10.38 1.39 -6.64
CA GLY A 87 10.48 0.11 -7.33
C GLY A 87 11.89 -0.46 -7.31
N ALA A 88 12.91 0.38 -7.49
CA ALA A 88 14.31 -0.03 -7.35
C ALA A 88 14.65 -0.50 -5.93
N GLU A 89 13.97 0.04 -4.91
CA GLU A 89 14.07 -0.36 -3.50
C GLU A 89 13.16 -1.56 -3.14
N GLY A 90 12.45 -2.14 -4.11
CA GLY A 90 11.59 -3.30 -3.94
C GLY A 90 10.14 -3.01 -3.57
N TRP A 91 9.71 -1.75 -3.62
CA TRP A 91 8.32 -1.39 -3.36
C TRP A 91 7.47 -1.48 -4.62
N HIS A 92 6.35 -2.19 -4.55
CA HIS A 92 5.42 -2.29 -5.67
C HIS A 92 4.00 -1.85 -5.32
N ALA A 93 3.29 -1.31 -6.30
CA ALA A 93 1.95 -0.78 -6.07
C ALA A 93 0.91 -1.91 -6.01
N ILE A 94 0.05 -1.83 -5.01
CA ILE A 94 -1.08 -2.76 -4.81
C ILE A 94 -2.43 -2.06 -4.95
N ARG A 95 -2.47 -0.73 -4.85
CA ARG A 95 -3.67 0.08 -5.09
C ARG A 95 -3.31 1.50 -5.49
N VAL A 96 -4.09 2.08 -6.41
CA VAL A 96 -3.96 3.47 -6.82
C VAL A 96 -5.21 4.26 -6.45
N GLY A 97 -5.01 5.41 -5.82
CA GLY A 97 -6.03 6.44 -5.59
C GLY A 97 -5.67 7.73 -6.33
N LEU A 98 -6.54 8.74 -6.28
CA LEU A 98 -6.42 9.95 -7.09
C LEU A 98 -5.06 10.68 -6.98
N GLN A 99 -4.46 10.70 -5.79
CA GLN A 99 -3.16 11.33 -5.52
C GLN A 99 -2.30 10.48 -4.58
N SER A 100 -2.60 9.19 -4.48
CA SER A 100 -1.95 8.29 -3.54
C SER A 100 -1.74 6.92 -4.15
N HIS A 101 -0.61 6.28 -3.85
CA HIS A 101 -0.38 4.87 -4.17
C HIS A 101 -0.14 4.10 -2.87
N GLU A 102 -0.76 2.95 -2.73
CA GLU A 102 -0.41 2.00 -1.68
C GLU A 102 0.59 1.00 -2.22
N LEU A 103 1.69 0.86 -1.50
CA LEU A 103 2.81 0.03 -1.87
C LEU A 103 3.08 -1.01 -0.81
N VAL A 104 3.54 -2.16 -1.24
CA VAL A 104 4.04 -3.22 -0.38
C VAL A 104 5.50 -3.50 -0.71
N GLN A 105 6.29 -3.84 0.30
CA GLN A 105 7.72 -4.15 0.15
C GLN A 105 7.92 -5.62 -0.24
N ASP A 106 8.70 -5.84 -1.29
CA ASP A 106 9.27 -7.12 -1.71
C ASP A 106 10.81 -7.03 -1.63
N THR A 107 11.47 -8.17 -1.65
CA THR A 107 12.92 -8.38 -1.72
C THR A 107 13.53 -8.09 -3.10
N ARG A 108 12.71 -8.09 -4.15
CA ARG A 108 13.13 -7.88 -5.54
C ARG A 108 12.73 -6.50 -6.02
N PRO A 109 13.49 -5.88 -6.94
CA PRO A 109 13.07 -4.62 -7.55
C PRO A 109 11.85 -4.81 -8.46
N TRP A 110 11.07 -3.73 -8.62
CA TRP A 110 9.83 -3.71 -9.39
C TRP A 110 9.78 -2.57 -10.38
N GLU A 111 9.06 -2.80 -11.47
CA GLU A 111 8.74 -1.81 -12.49
C GLU A 111 7.27 -1.40 -12.40
N HIS A 112 6.98 -0.16 -12.81
CA HIS A 112 5.62 0.39 -12.84
C HIS A 112 5.40 1.08 -14.17
N VAL A 113 4.19 0.95 -14.71
CA VAL A 113 3.80 1.68 -15.91
C VAL A 113 2.35 2.13 -15.80
N ARG A 114 2.11 3.38 -16.21
CA ARG A 114 0.78 3.92 -16.44
C ARG A 114 0.50 3.96 -17.93
N VAL A 115 -0.67 3.48 -18.34
CA VAL A 115 -1.12 3.51 -19.73
C VAL A 115 -2.59 3.94 -19.81
N LEU A 116 -3.04 4.27 -21.03
CA LEU A 116 -4.45 4.56 -21.28
C LEU A 116 -5.24 3.25 -21.33
N GLN A 117 -6.40 3.25 -20.65
CA GLN A 117 -7.36 2.17 -20.72
C GLN A 117 -7.81 1.94 -22.17
N GLY A 118 -7.88 0.67 -22.59
CA GLY A 118 -8.26 0.29 -23.96
C GLY A 118 -7.16 0.49 -25.02
N SER A 119 -5.99 1.01 -24.66
CA SER A 119 -4.86 1.10 -25.58
C SER A 119 -4.30 -0.30 -25.90
N ARG A 120 -3.68 -0.45 -27.08
CA ARG A 120 -2.95 -1.69 -27.47
C ARG A 120 -1.89 -2.10 -26.43
N LYS A 121 -1.32 -1.12 -25.71
CA LYS A 121 -0.37 -1.39 -24.63
C LYS A 121 -1.07 -2.01 -23.42
N SER A 122 -2.21 -1.47 -23.00
CA SER A 122 -2.99 -2.01 -21.87
C SER A 122 -3.40 -3.47 -22.07
N THR A 123 -3.67 -3.90 -23.30
CA THR A 123 -4.04 -5.30 -23.59
C THR A 123 -2.84 -6.25 -23.69
N ARG A 124 -1.64 -5.73 -24.00
CA ARG A 124 -0.41 -6.53 -24.11
C ARG A 124 0.30 -6.76 -22.78
N LEU A 125 0.25 -5.78 -21.88
CA LEU A 125 0.98 -5.82 -20.61
C LEU A 125 0.68 -7.08 -19.78
N PRO A 126 -0.57 -7.53 -19.60
CA PRO A 126 -0.86 -8.80 -18.90
C PRO A 126 -0.17 -10.02 -19.53
N ILE A 127 -0.08 -10.06 -20.85
CA ILE A 127 0.56 -11.15 -21.61
C ILE A 127 2.09 -11.11 -21.41
N GLU A 128 2.65 -9.92 -21.22
CA GLU A 128 4.08 -9.68 -20.96
C GLU A 128 4.46 -9.84 -19.46
N GLY A 129 3.54 -10.39 -18.65
CA GLY A 129 3.76 -10.69 -17.23
C GLY A 129 3.54 -9.51 -16.29
N TRP A 130 2.90 -8.44 -16.75
CA TRP A 130 2.52 -7.33 -15.88
C TRP A 130 1.20 -7.60 -15.17
N THR A 131 1.12 -7.18 -13.91
CA THR A 131 -0.10 -7.29 -13.10
C THR A 131 -0.78 -5.93 -13.03
N GLU A 132 -2.09 -5.87 -13.31
CA GLU A 132 -2.88 -4.66 -13.16
C GLU A 132 -3.04 -4.31 -11.68
N VAL A 133 -2.86 -3.03 -11.36
CA VAL A 133 -3.01 -2.49 -10.01
C VAL A 133 -4.41 -1.89 -9.87
N PRO A 134 -5.25 -2.37 -8.94
CA PRO A 134 -6.62 -1.89 -8.81
C PRO A 134 -6.69 -0.41 -8.42
N GLY A 135 -7.76 0.25 -8.88
CA GLY A 135 -8.02 1.67 -8.63
C GLY A 135 -7.62 2.55 -9.80
N GLY A 136 -7.07 3.73 -9.50
CA GLY A 136 -6.80 4.76 -10.50
C GLY A 136 -8.03 5.57 -10.86
N THR A 137 -7.87 6.49 -11.81
CA THR A 137 -8.97 7.32 -12.31
C THR A 137 -8.93 7.31 -13.82
N PHE A 138 -10.09 7.13 -14.45
CA PHE A 138 -10.21 7.18 -15.90
C PHE A 138 -9.52 8.44 -16.45
N PRO A 139 -8.67 8.33 -17.51
CA PRO A 139 -8.49 7.16 -18.40
C PRO A 139 -7.30 6.24 -18.05
N TRP A 140 -6.71 6.38 -16.86
CA TRP A 140 -5.45 5.73 -16.52
C TRP A 140 -5.64 4.35 -15.90
N VAL A 141 -4.83 3.40 -16.36
CA VAL A 141 -4.63 2.09 -15.75
C VAL A 141 -3.15 1.90 -15.41
N TYR A 142 -2.89 1.20 -14.32
CA TYR A 142 -1.56 1.04 -13.75
C TYR A 142 -1.19 -0.44 -13.73
N PHE A 143 0.06 -0.71 -14.03
CA PHE A 143 0.60 -2.05 -14.04
C PHE A 143 1.92 -2.09 -13.27
N THR A 144 2.19 -3.22 -12.64
CA THR A 144 3.47 -3.49 -11.98
C THR A 144 3.98 -4.88 -12.31
N ARG A 145 5.31 -5.06 -12.30
CA ARG A 145 5.96 -6.34 -12.57
C ARG A 145 7.28 -6.43 -11.80
N PRO A 146 7.67 -7.59 -11.24
CA PRO A 146 8.99 -7.75 -10.66
C PRO A 146 10.04 -7.72 -11.78
N VAL A 147 11.15 -7.03 -11.53
CA VAL A 147 12.31 -7.08 -12.42
C VAL A 147 12.84 -8.52 -12.41
N PRO A 148 13.05 -9.14 -13.59
CA PRO A 148 13.69 -10.45 -13.65
C PRO A 148 15.05 -10.38 -12.95
N GLY A 149 15.29 -11.25 -11.97
CA GLY A 149 16.59 -11.34 -11.33
C GLY A 149 17.69 -11.60 -12.37
N PRO A 150 18.96 -11.30 -12.04
CA PRO A 150 20.06 -11.65 -12.92
C PRO A 150 19.95 -13.13 -13.27
N ARG A 151 19.80 -13.42 -14.57
CA ARG A 151 19.90 -14.78 -15.07
C ARG A 151 21.28 -15.26 -14.69
N ASP A 152 21.35 -16.20 -13.77
CA ASP A 152 22.61 -16.87 -13.45
C ASP A 152 23.15 -17.47 -14.75
N SER A 153 24.18 -16.84 -15.32
CA SER A 153 24.83 -17.27 -16.55
C SER A 153 25.83 -18.39 -16.29
N THR A 154 25.92 -18.92 -15.07
CA THR A 154 26.80 -20.05 -14.76
C THR A 154 26.15 -21.41 -15.01
N ARG A 155 25.93 -21.71 -16.30
CA ARG A 155 25.87 -23.10 -16.76
C ARG A 155 26.45 -23.21 -18.16
N ARG A 156 27.77 -23.28 -18.24
CA ARG A 156 28.49 -23.97 -19.32
C ARG A 156 29.88 -24.38 -18.85
#